data_AF-A0A6C0BBI1-F1
#
_entry.id   AF-A0A6C0BBI1-F1
#
_cell.length_a   1.000
_cell.length_b   1.000
_cell.length_c   1.000
_cell.angle_alpha   90.00
_cell.angle_beta   90.00
_cell.angle_gamma   90.00
#
_symmetry.space_group_name_H-M   'P 1'
#
loop_
_entity.id
_entity.type
_entity.pdbx_description
1 polymer ?
#
loop_
_entity_poly.entity_id
_entity_poly.type
_entity_poly.pdbx_seq_one_letter_code
_entity_poly.pdbx_strand_id
1 'polypeptide(L)'
;MIDTNDSETFNCETCNFTCSKKSNFLKHNSTRKHIVLSNNLQITSTSDFVCSCGRNYKHRQSLHKHKKLCNTLKPTNLINENATNNFEKLANLLLDVVKQNQELQKIISLSQK
;
A
#
# COMPACT_ATOMS: atom_id res chain seq x y z
N MET A 1 -10.83 -22.13 -45.41
CA MET A 1 -11.62 -23.30 -45.85
C MET A 1 -11.52 -24.32 -44.74
N ILE A 2 -12.64 -24.92 -44.33
CA ILE A 2 -12.69 -25.92 -43.27
C ILE A 2 -13.05 -27.22 -43.97
N ASP A 3 -12.09 -28.12 -44.10
CA ASP A 3 -12.31 -29.45 -44.66
C ASP A 3 -12.86 -30.36 -43.55
N THR A 4 -14.05 -30.90 -43.80
CA THR A 4 -14.79 -31.77 -42.89
C THR A 4 -14.61 -33.22 -43.32
N ASN A 5 -13.89 -34.01 -42.52
CA ASN A 5 -14.25 -35.40 -42.19
C ASN A 5 -13.25 -36.02 -41.20
N ASP A 6 -13.80 -36.84 -40.31
CA ASP A 6 -13.16 -37.75 -39.35
C ASP A 6 -12.71 -37.16 -38.01
N SER A 7 -13.62 -37.22 -37.03
CA SER A 7 -13.49 -36.67 -35.66
C SER A 7 -13.08 -35.19 -35.63
N GLU A 8 -14.04 -34.26 -35.46
CA GLU A 8 -13.77 -32.81 -35.38
C GLU A 8 -12.87 -32.47 -34.18
N THR A 9 -11.57 -32.66 -34.36
CA THR A 9 -10.53 -32.37 -33.38
C THR A 9 -9.96 -31.00 -33.70
N PHE A 10 -10.12 -30.10 -32.76
CA PHE A 10 -9.60 -28.74 -32.78
C PHE A 10 -8.21 -28.75 -32.14
N ASN A 11 -7.23 -28.25 -32.88
CA ASN A 11 -5.83 -28.24 -32.46
C ASN A 11 -5.29 -26.82 -32.36
N CYS A 12 -4.57 -26.54 -31.27
CA CYS A 12 -3.89 -25.26 -31.04
C CYS A 12 -2.39 -25.49 -31.12
N GLU A 13 -1.77 -25.00 -32.18
CA GLU A 13 -0.32 -25.11 -32.42
C GLU A 13 0.50 -24.34 -31.39
N THR A 14 -0.04 -23.24 -30.86
CA THR A 14 0.65 -22.41 -29.86
C THR A 14 0.80 -23.09 -28.50
N CYS A 15 -0.15 -23.94 -28.13
CA CYS A 15 -0.22 -24.58 -26.82
C CYS A 15 -0.10 -26.11 -26.89
N ASN A 16 0.05 -26.68 -28.10
CA ASN A 16 -0.10 -28.12 -28.39
C ASN A 16 -1.33 -28.73 -27.71
N PHE A 17 -2.45 -28.00 -27.75
CA PHE A 17 -3.71 -28.41 -27.11
C PHE A 17 -4.69 -28.94 -28.16
N THR A 18 -5.13 -30.19 -27.98
CA THR A 18 -6.12 -30.85 -28.85
C THR A 18 -7.42 -31.10 -28.09
N CYS A 19 -8.57 -30.88 -28.74
CA CYS A 19 -9.86 -31.26 -28.17
C CYS A 19 -10.90 -31.55 -29.24
N SER A 20 -11.89 -32.40 -28.96
CA SER A 20 -12.92 -32.77 -29.95
C SER A 20 -14.18 -31.89 -29.94
N LYS A 21 -14.17 -30.78 -29.17
CA LYS A 21 -15.34 -29.91 -28.98
C LYS A 21 -14.99 -28.46 -29.25
N LYS A 22 -15.72 -27.85 -30.19
CA LYS A 22 -15.53 -26.43 -30.57
C LYS A 22 -15.63 -25.48 -29.38
N SER A 23 -16.59 -25.70 -28.48
CA SER A 23 -16.78 -24.86 -27.30
C SER A 23 -15.58 -24.90 -26.34
N ASN A 24 -14.91 -26.05 -26.20
CA ASN A 24 -13.70 -26.17 -25.40
C ASN A 24 -12.53 -25.46 -26.07
N PHE A 25 -12.44 -25.53 -27.40
CA PHE A 25 -11.41 -24.82 -28.15
C PHE A 25 -11.57 -23.29 -28.06
N LEU A 26 -12.80 -22.79 -28.16
CA LEU A 26 -13.09 -21.36 -27.97
C LEU A 26 -12.78 -20.90 -26.54
N LYS A 27 -13.10 -21.72 -25.53
CA LYS A 27 -12.70 -21.47 -24.13
C LYS A 27 -11.18 -21.44 -23.99
N HIS A 28 -10.47 -22.40 -24.61
CA HIS A 28 -9.01 -22.46 -24.63
C HIS A 28 -8.39 -21.17 -25.19
N ASN A 29 -8.85 -20.70 -26.35
CA ASN A 29 -8.37 -19.47 -26.99
C ASN A 29 -8.62 -18.22 -26.12
N SER A 30 -9.66 -18.25 -25.30
CA SER A 30 -9.99 -17.16 -24.38
C SER A 30 -9.21 -17.23 -23.05
N THR A 31 -8.44 -18.29 -22.81
CA THR A 31 -7.66 -18.40 -21.56
C THR A 31 -6.54 -17.38 -21.54
N ARG A 32 -6.31 -16.81 -20.35
CA ARG A 32 -5.18 -15.90 -20.10
C ARG A 32 -3.85 -16.48 -20.56
N LYS A 33 -3.64 -17.79 -20.34
CA LYS A 33 -2.43 -18.50 -20.75
C LYS A 33 -2.26 -18.46 -22.27
N HIS A 34 -3.29 -18.88 -23.02
CA HIS A 34 -3.24 -18.88 -24.49
C HIS A 34 -2.99 -17.48 -25.05
N ILE A 35 -3.73 -16.47 -24.58
CA ILE A 35 -3.62 -15.09 -25.09
C ILE A 35 -2.21 -14.52 -24.91
N VAL A 36 -1.56 -14.81 -23.77
CA VAL A 36 -0.21 -14.34 -23.45
C VAL A 36 0.84 -15.02 -24.34
N LEU A 37 0.73 -16.33 -24.52
CA LEU A 37 1.63 -17.12 -25.38
C LEU A 37 1.44 -16.80 -26.87
N SER A 38 0.20 -16.58 -27.31
CA SER A 38 -0.13 -16.33 -28.73
C SER A 38 0.23 -14.92 -29.18
N ASN A 39 0.00 -13.90 -28.34
CA ASN A 39 0.20 -12.51 -28.76
C ASN A 39 1.49 -11.86 -28.23
N ASN A 40 2.41 -12.63 -27.61
CA ASN A 40 3.63 -12.11 -26.96
C ASN A 40 3.36 -10.89 -26.06
N LEU A 41 2.16 -10.80 -25.49
CA LEU A 41 1.77 -9.69 -24.64
C LEU A 41 2.54 -9.83 -23.33
N GLN A 42 3.56 -9.00 -23.15
CA GLN A 42 4.15 -8.73 -21.85
C GLN A 42 3.01 -8.31 -20.93
N ILE A 43 2.65 -9.18 -19.98
CA ILE A 43 1.71 -8.82 -18.92
C ILE A 43 2.45 -7.80 -18.06
N THR A 44 2.35 -6.53 -18.41
CA THR A 44 2.61 -5.49 -17.45
C THR A 44 1.55 -5.70 -16.38
N SER A 45 1.98 -6.17 -15.21
CA SER A 45 1.14 -6.16 -14.03
C SER A 45 0.89 -4.70 -13.71
N THR A 46 -0.09 -4.08 -14.37
CA THR A 46 -0.60 -2.75 -14.03
C THR A 46 -1.26 -2.90 -12.68
N SER A 47 -0.44 -2.79 -11.63
CA SER A 47 -0.92 -2.85 -10.28
C SER A 47 -1.56 -1.51 -9.95
N ASP A 48 -2.85 -1.38 -10.31
CA ASP A 48 -3.64 -0.16 -10.24
C ASP A 48 -4.00 0.26 -8.79
N PHE A 49 -3.36 -0.34 -7.78
CA PHE A 49 -3.66 -0.08 -6.38
C PHE A 49 -2.80 1.06 -5.86
N VAL A 50 -3.14 2.28 -6.26
CA VAL A 50 -2.48 3.51 -5.79
C VAL A 50 -3.22 4.09 -4.58
N CYS A 51 -2.48 4.46 -3.55
CA CYS A 51 -3.00 5.22 -2.42
C CYS A 51 -2.97 6.72 -2.74
N SER A 52 -3.85 7.51 -2.11
CA SER A 52 -3.84 8.98 -2.25
C SER A 52 -2.53 9.64 -1.78
N CYS A 53 -1.66 8.91 -1.07
CA CYS A 53 -0.30 9.35 -0.73
C CYS A 53 0.72 9.14 -1.85
N GLY A 54 0.32 8.62 -3.02
CA GLY A 54 1.17 8.38 -4.18
C GLY A 54 1.86 7.01 -4.22
N ARG A 55 1.76 6.20 -3.16
CA ARG A 55 2.35 4.85 -3.13
C ARG A 55 1.53 3.86 -3.96
N ASN A 56 2.19 3.08 -4.81
CA ASN A 56 1.59 1.98 -5.56
C ASN A 56 1.77 0.64 -4.82
N TYR A 57 0.89 -0.32 -5.10
CA TYR A 57 0.89 -1.64 -4.48
C TYR A 57 0.52 -2.72 -5.49
N LYS A 58 1.23 -3.86 -5.45
CA LYS A 58 0.98 -5.01 -6.32
C LYS A 58 -0.40 -5.65 -6.13
N HIS A 59 -0.95 -5.60 -4.91
CA HIS A 59 -2.19 -6.28 -4.54
C HIS A 59 -3.11 -5.38 -3.71
N ARG A 60 -4.43 -5.58 -3.86
CA ARG A 60 -5.47 -4.86 -3.13
C ARG A 60 -5.33 -4.98 -1.61
N GLN A 61 -4.93 -6.16 -1.12
CA GLN A 61 -4.72 -6.43 0.31
C GLN A 61 -3.58 -5.59 0.88
N SER A 62 -2.50 -5.43 0.11
CA SER A 62 -1.36 -4.57 0.49
C SER A 62 -1.79 -3.10 0.58
N LEU A 63 -2.56 -2.62 -0.40
CA LEU A 63 -3.14 -1.27 -0.34
C LEU A 63 -4.08 -1.10 0.86
N HIS A 64 -4.89 -2.12 1.20
CA HIS A 64 -5.80 -2.05 2.36
C HIS A 64 -5.04 -1.93 3.69
N LYS A 65 -4.03 -2.79 3.90
CA LYS A 65 -3.15 -2.72 5.08
C LYS A 65 -2.47 -1.35 5.16
N HIS A 66 -1.95 -0.87 4.03
CA HIS A 66 -1.37 0.47 3.96
C HIS A 66 -2.38 1.57 4.28
N LYS A 67 -3.57 1.58 3.68
CA LYS A 67 -4.59 2.63 3.89
C LYS A 67 -4.96 2.81 5.36
N LYS A 68 -5.03 1.72 6.13
CA LYS A 68 -5.28 1.79 7.58
C LYS A 68 -4.24 2.66 8.29
N LEU A 69 -2.96 2.42 8.04
CA LEU A 69 -1.85 3.18 8.64
C LEU A 69 -1.64 4.55 7.98
N CYS A 70 -1.87 4.64 6.68
CA CYS A 70 -1.71 5.88 5.92
C CYS A 70 -2.75 6.93 6.32
N ASN A 71 -3.98 6.49 6.65
CA ASN A 71 -5.03 7.38 7.13
C ASN A 71 -4.79 7.83 8.57
N THR A 72 -4.17 7.01 9.42
CA THR A 72 -3.81 7.43 10.80
C THR A 72 -2.63 8.38 10.85
N LEU A 73 -1.80 8.42 9.79
CA LEU A 73 -0.69 9.36 9.63
C LEU A 73 -1.07 10.62 8.85
N LYS A 74 -2.32 10.72 8.36
CA LYS A 74 -2.82 12.03 7.95
C LYS A 74 -2.80 12.91 9.21
N PRO A 75 -2.38 14.18 9.11
CA PRO A 75 -2.58 15.15 10.17
C PRO A 75 -4.08 15.47 10.26
N THR A 76 -4.91 14.49 10.58
CA THR A 76 -6.13 14.75 11.31
C THR A 76 -5.66 15.20 12.67
N ASN A 77 -6.08 16.39 13.08
CA ASN A 77 -5.95 16.92 14.44
C ASN A 77 -6.48 15.92 15.47
N LEU A 78 -5.72 14.85 15.74
CA LEU A 78 -5.81 14.05 16.94
C LEU A 78 -4.95 14.77 17.96
N ILE A 79 -5.37 15.98 18.31
CA ILE A 79 -5.01 16.54 19.60
C ILE A 79 -5.73 15.63 20.60
N ASN A 80 -5.04 14.61 21.08
CA ASN A 80 -5.43 13.97 22.31
C ASN A 80 -5.33 15.08 23.37
N GLU A 81 -6.46 15.63 23.82
CA GLU A 81 -6.51 16.72 24.80
C GLU A 81 -5.70 16.39 26.07
N ASN A 82 -5.50 15.10 26.39
CA ASN A 82 -4.63 14.67 27.48
C ASN A 82 -3.13 14.80 27.15
N ALA A 83 -2.72 14.63 25.90
CA ALA A 83 -1.33 14.79 25.47
C ALA A 83 -0.90 16.27 25.43
N THR A 84 -1.78 17.17 24.97
CA THR A 84 -1.54 18.62 25.04
C THR A 84 -1.52 19.12 26.49
N ASN A 85 -2.46 18.67 27.34
CA ASN A 85 -2.43 18.97 28.78
C ASN A 85 -1.12 18.52 29.45
N ASN A 86 -0.61 17.34 29.09
CA ASN A 86 0.64 16.84 29.68
C ASN A 86 1.87 17.61 29.19
N PHE A 87 1.90 18.03 27.92
CA PHE A 87 2.98 18.87 27.40
C PHE A 87 2.98 20.26 28.03
N GLU A 88 1.81 20.86 28.21
CA GLU A 88 1.66 22.16 28.89
C GLU A 88 2.06 22.09 30.36
N LYS A 89 1.65 21.02 31.08
CA LYS A 89 2.11 20.75 32.44
C LYS A 89 3.64 20.58 32.52
N LEU A 90 4.23 19.87 31.57
CA LEU A 90 5.70 19.68 31.51
C LEU A 90 6.42 21.01 31.23
N ALA A 91 5.91 21.82 30.32
CA ALA A 91 6.46 23.13 30.00
C ALA A 91 6.39 24.08 31.19
N ASN A 92 5.27 24.11 31.91
CA ASN A 92 5.11 24.91 33.14
C ASN A 92 6.07 24.43 34.24
N LEU A 93 6.20 23.12 34.44
CA LEU A 93 7.15 22.57 35.42
C LEU A 93 8.59 22.94 35.08
N LEU A 94 8.99 22.87 33.81
CA LEU A 94 10.32 23.30 33.37
C LEU A 94 10.55 24.79 33.60
N LEU A 95 9.54 25.63 33.34
CA LEU A 95 9.63 27.07 33.56
C LEU A 95 9.84 27.40 35.04
N ASP A 96 9.13 26.69 35.93
CA ASP A 96 9.27 26.86 37.38
C ASP A 96 10.65 26.41 37.89
N VAL A 97 11.18 25.28 37.37
CA VAL A 97 12.54 24.84 37.68
C VAL A 97 13.59 25.88 37.24
N VAL A 98 13.43 26.46 36.04
CA VAL A 98 14.34 27.51 35.55
C VAL A 98 14.27 28.76 36.43
N LYS A 99 13.07 29.19 36.83
CA LYS A 99 12.90 30.34 37.73
C LYS A 99 13.54 30.09 39.10
N GLN A 100 13.28 28.93 39.71
CA GLN A 100 13.90 28.57 41.00
C GLN A 100 15.42 28.54 40.90
N ASN A 101 15.97 28.03 39.79
CA ASN A 101 17.41 28.04 39.56
C ASN A 101 17.98 29.47 39.44
N GLN A 102 17.28 30.39 38.77
CA GLN A 102 17.68 31.80 38.69
C GLN A 102 17.69 32.48 40.08
N GLU A 103 16.73 32.17 40.95
CA GLU A 103 16.70 32.69 42.31
C GLU A 103 17.84 32.15 43.17
N LEU A 104 18.12 30.84 43.09
CA LEU A 104 19.25 30.22 43.77
C LEU A 104 20.58 30.86 43.36
N GLN A 105 20.78 31.10 42.06
CA GLN A 105 21.98 31.78 41.55
C GLN A 105 22.13 33.19 42.13
N LYS A 106 21.03 33.95 42.28
CA LYS A 106 21.05 35.28 42.93
C LYS A 106 21.48 35.17 44.39
N ILE A 107 20.90 34.25 45.16
CA ILE A 107 21.26 34.06 46.57
C ILE A 107 22.74 33.68 46.72
N ILE A 108 23.23 32.76 45.89
CA ILE A 108 24.64 32.35 45.90
C ILE A 108 25.55 33.56 45.62
N SER A 109 25.22 34.39 44.62
CA SER A 109 25.99 35.59 44.29
C SER A 109 26.01 36.64 45.41
N LEU A 110 24.96 36.70 46.23
CA LEU A 110 24.87 37.61 47.38
C LEU A 110 25.63 37.07 48.59
N SER A 111 25.66 35.75 48.78
CA SER A 111 26.38 35.09 49.88
C SER A 111 27.91 35.07 49.74
N GLN A 112 28.42 35.35 48.53
CA GLN A 112 29.85 35.39 48.22
C GLN A 112 30.45 36.81 48.29
N LYS A 113 29.67 37.80 48.75
CA LYS A 113 30.14 39.15 49.09
C LYS A 113 30.24 39.31 50.59
#